data_AF-A0A3M1A9Z6-F1
#
_entry.id   AF-A0A3M1A9Z6-F1
#
_cell.length_a   1.000
_cell.length_b   1.000
_cell.length_c   1.000
_cell.angle_alpha   90.00
_cell.angle_beta   90.00
_cell.angle_gamma   90.00
#
_symmetry.space_group_name_H-M   'P 1'
#
loop_
_entity.id
_entity.type
_entity.pdbx_description
1 polymer ?
#
loop_
_entity_poly.entity_id
_entity_poly.type
_entity_poly.pdbx_seq_one_letter_code
_entity_poly.pdbx_strand_id
1 'polypeptide(L)'
;MKQSDYLTTAIEAAKLGGSILIDRMKSKARQMVDRKQRFDFVTEVDHESEKAIIDFILKRHPDHQILAEESGGIRETTTYLW
;
A
#
# COMPACT_ATOMS: atom_id res chain seq x y z
N MET A 1 14.89 15.33 -16.95
CA MET A 1 13.51 14.90 -17.33
C MET A 1 12.61 15.16 -16.14
N LYS A 2 11.52 15.94 -16.29
CA LYS A 2 10.48 15.99 -15.25
C LYS A 2 9.82 14.61 -15.20
N GLN A 3 9.84 13.95 -14.04
CA GLN A 3 9.01 12.78 -13.82
C GLN A 3 7.53 13.19 -13.99
N SER A 4 6.69 12.29 -14.51
CA SER A 4 5.25 12.51 -14.48
C SER A 4 4.79 12.58 -13.02
N ASP A 5 3.77 13.38 -12.76
CA ASP A 5 3.24 13.57 -11.39
C ASP A 5 2.81 12.23 -10.75
N TYR A 6 2.29 11.31 -11.57
CA TYR A 6 1.95 9.95 -11.16
C TYR A 6 3.17 9.09 -10.79
N LEU A 7 4.25 9.15 -11.57
CA LEU A 7 5.46 8.40 -11.24
C LEU A 7 6.10 8.90 -9.95
N THR A 8 6.08 10.22 -9.73
CA THR A 8 6.54 10.82 -8.47
C THR A 8 5.68 10.35 -7.30
N THR A 9 4.35 10.33 -7.47
CA THR A 9 3.41 9.82 -6.47
C THR A 9 3.66 8.34 -6.15
N ALA A 10 3.82 7.49 -7.17
CA ALA A 10 4.09 6.06 -7.00
C ALA A 10 5.37 5.81 -6.20
N ILE A 11 6.45 6.52 -6.55
CA ILE A 11 7.75 6.37 -5.87
C ILE A 11 7.64 6.78 -4.40
N GLU A 12 6.97 7.88 -4.11
CA GLU A 12 6.84 8.38 -2.74
C GLU A 12 5.92 7.50 -1.89
N ALA A 13 4.81 7.01 -2.46
CA ALA A 13 3.93 6.04 -1.80
C ALA A 13 4.69 4.75 -1.46
N ALA A 14 5.44 4.20 -2.42
CA ALA A 14 6.23 2.99 -2.23
C ALA A 14 7.33 3.17 -1.16
N LYS A 15 8.00 4.33 -1.14
CA LYS A 15 8.98 4.66 -0.09
C LYS A 15 8.34 4.73 1.30
N LEU A 16 7.13 5.30 1.39
CA LEU A 16 6.40 5.39 2.65
C LEU A 16 6.04 4.00 3.19
N GLY A 17 5.38 3.15 2.38
CA GLY A 17 5.06 1.77 2.79
C GLY A 17 6.31 0.95 3.11
N GLY A 18 7.36 1.07 2.29
CA GLY A 18 8.63 0.40 2.53
C GLY A 18 9.31 0.79 3.84
N SER A 19 9.18 2.06 4.28
CA SER A 19 9.75 2.50 5.56
C SER A 19 9.08 1.81 6.75
N ILE A 20 7.76 1.62 6.71
CA ILE A 20 6.99 0.90 7.75
C ILE A 20 7.48 -0.55 7.86
N LEU A 21 7.64 -1.24 6.73
CA LEU A 21 8.15 -2.60 6.68
C LEU A 21 9.56 -2.69 7.29
N ILE A 22 10.47 -1.79 6.89
CA ILE A 22 11.85 -1.75 7.38
C ILE A 22 11.91 -1.48 8.89
N ASP A 23 11.11 -0.54 9.38
CA ASP A 23 11.10 -0.18 10.79
C ASP A 23 10.55 -1.32 11.65
N ARG A 24 9.53 -2.03 11.16
CA ARG A 24 9.05 -3.22 11.84
C ARG A 24 10.07 -4.35 11.83
N MET A 25 10.78 -4.59 10.72
CA MET A 25 11.85 -5.59 10.66
C MET A 25 12.96 -5.34 11.69
N LYS A 26 13.25 -4.08 12.01
CA LYS A 26 14.24 -3.72 13.06
C LYS A 26 13.69 -3.91 14.47
N SER A 27 12.39 -3.90 14.65
CA SER A 27 11.75 -4.12 15.95
C SER A 27 11.79 -5.61 16.34
N LYS A 28 12.15 -5.93 17.59
CA LYS A 28 12.08 -7.31 18.12
C LYS A 28 10.68 -7.69 18.61
N ALA A 29 9.65 -6.93 18.24
CA ALA A 29 8.28 -7.17 18.68
C ALA A 29 7.73 -8.43 17.99
N ARG A 30 6.93 -9.23 18.70
CA ARG A 30 6.18 -10.33 18.08
C ARG A 30 5.21 -9.73 17.07
N GLN A 31 5.26 -10.21 15.83
CA GLN A 31 4.28 -9.88 14.80
C GLN A 31 3.07 -10.79 14.94
N MET A 32 1.87 -10.23 14.82
CA MET A 32 0.67 -11.01 14.57
C MET A 32 0.67 -11.44 13.11
N VAL A 33 0.50 -12.75 12.89
CA VAL A 33 0.48 -13.36 11.55
C VAL A 33 -0.88 -14.00 11.38
N ASP A 34 -1.63 -13.55 10.39
CA ASP A 34 -2.85 -14.17 9.91
C ASP A 34 -2.59 -15.02 8.67
N ARG A 35 -3.41 -16.05 8.47
CA ARG A 35 -3.28 -16.97 7.34
C ARG A 35 -4.47 -16.81 6.40
N LYS A 36 -4.23 -16.25 5.21
CA LYS A 36 -5.22 -16.10 4.15
C LYS A 36 -5.56 -17.42 3.47
N GLN A 37 -4.54 -18.17 3.05
CA GLN A 37 -4.65 -19.47 2.40
C GLN A 37 -3.49 -20.39 2.80
N ARG A 38 -3.48 -21.63 2.30
CA ARG A 38 -2.35 -22.54 2.55
C ARG A 38 -1.09 -21.93 1.93
N PHE A 39 -0.11 -21.59 2.78
CA PHE A 39 1.14 -20.89 2.42
C PHE A 39 1.00 -19.41 2.05
N ASP A 40 -0.13 -18.79 2.39
CA ASP A 40 -0.36 -17.36 2.18
C ASP A 40 -0.58 -16.70 3.56
N PHE A 41 0.34 -15.82 3.92
CA PHE A 41 0.44 -15.20 5.23
C PHE A 41 0.41 -13.69 5.07
N VAL A 42 -0.34 -13.04 5.94
CA VAL A 42 -0.41 -11.59 6.05
C VAL A 42 -0.13 -11.21 7.50
N THR A 43 0.54 -10.09 7.69
CA THR A 43 0.83 -9.55 9.01
C THR A 43 0.14 -8.21 9.20
N GLU A 44 0.00 -7.78 10.46
CA GLU A 44 -0.45 -6.42 10.77
C GLU A 44 0.36 -5.34 10.03
N VAL A 45 1.64 -5.62 9.76
CA VAL A 45 2.57 -4.73 9.07
C VAL A 45 2.23 -4.58 7.59
N ASP A 46 1.74 -5.64 6.96
CA ASP A 46 1.30 -5.62 5.56
C ASP A 46 0.09 -4.69 5.44
N HIS A 47 -0.87 -4.81 6.37
CA HIS A 47 -2.02 -3.89 6.44
C HIS A 47 -1.60 -2.43 6.72
N GLU A 48 -0.64 -2.19 7.63
CA GLU A 48 -0.13 -0.85 7.91
C GLU A 48 0.57 -0.22 6.68
N SER A 49 1.37 -1.03 5.98
CA SER A 49 2.06 -0.62 4.76
C SER A 49 1.08 -0.30 3.63
N GLU A 50 0.11 -1.20 3.38
CA GLU A 50 -0.93 -0.99 2.37
C GLU A 50 -1.74 0.29 2.67
N LYS A 51 -2.20 0.45 3.91
CA LYS A 51 -2.97 1.63 4.32
C LYS A 51 -2.21 2.93 4.05
N ALA A 52 -0.92 2.97 4.39
CA ALA A 52 -0.10 4.17 4.19
C ALA A 52 0.07 4.51 2.70
N ILE A 53 0.22 3.50 1.84
CA ILE A 53 0.29 3.67 0.39
C ILE A 53 -1.03 4.24 -0.14
N ILE A 54 -2.15 3.64 0.24
CA ILE A 54 -3.50 4.04 -0.18
C ILE A 54 -3.81 5.47 0.24
N ASP A 55 -3.62 5.79 1.53
CA ASP A 55 -3.87 7.13 2.06
C ASP A 55 -3.04 8.19 1.32
N PHE A 56 -1.78 7.88 0.99
CA PHE A 56 -0.90 8.80 0.28
C PHE A 56 -1.37 9.07 -1.14
N ILE A 57 -1.74 8.02 -1.88
CA ILE A 57 -2.24 8.14 -3.25
C ILE A 57 -3.54 8.94 -3.26
N LEU A 58 -4.52 8.58 -2.42
CA LEU A 58 -5.82 9.26 -2.37
C LEU A 58 -5.74 10.71 -1.86
N LYS A 59 -4.75 11.03 -1.02
CA LYS A 59 -4.49 12.42 -0.63
C LYS A 59 -4.05 13.30 -1.81
N ARG A 60 -3.34 12.74 -2.78
CA ARG A 60 -2.88 13.46 -3.98
C ARG A 60 -3.84 13.38 -5.15
N HIS A 61 -4.52 12.25 -5.29
CA HIS A 61 -5.46 11.98 -6.37
C HIS A 61 -6.78 11.46 -5.79
N PRO A 62 -7.61 12.35 -5.20
CA PRO A 62 -8.81 11.95 -4.46
C PRO A 62 -9.90 11.28 -5.30
N ASP A 63 -9.86 11.45 -6.63
CA ASP A 63 -10.80 10.92 -7.61
C ASP A 63 -10.32 9.62 -8.28
N HIS A 64 -9.12 9.14 -7.95
CA HIS A 64 -8.60 7.87 -8.47
C HIS A 64 -9.11 6.69 -7.64
N GLN A 65 -9.28 5.53 -8.30
CA GLN A 65 -9.62 4.29 -7.62
C GLN A 65 -8.38 3.50 -7.22
N ILE A 66 -8.54 2.65 -6.21
CA ILE A 66 -7.51 1.76 -5.67
C ILE A 66 -8.03 0.32 -5.79
N LEU A 67 -7.17 -0.58 -6.25
CA LEU A 67 -7.34 -2.02 -6.14
C LEU A 67 -6.17 -2.61 -5.36
N ALA A 68 -6.41 -2.95 -4.10
CA ALA A 68 -5.39 -3.44 -3.20
C ALA A 68 -5.58 -4.93 -2.87
N GLU A 69 -4.51 -5.59 -2.43
CA GLU A 69 -4.50 -7.03 -2.16
C GLU A 69 -5.26 -7.38 -0.87
N GLU A 70 -5.09 -6.55 0.17
CA GLU A 70 -5.68 -6.79 1.49
C GLU A 70 -7.08 -6.20 1.64
N SER A 71 -7.23 -4.94 1.22
CA SER A 71 -8.50 -4.21 1.33
C SER A 71 -9.42 -4.36 0.11
N GLY A 72 -8.94 -4.99 -0.96
CA GLY A 72 -9.68 -5.14 -2.20
C GLY A 72 -9.85 -3.80 -2.92
N GLY A 73 -10.92 -3.67 -3.70
CA GLY A 73 -11.22 -2.44 -4.41
C GLY A 73 -12.42 -2.59 -5.33
N ILE A 74 -12.99 -1.46 -5.74
CA ILE A 74 -14.05 -1.42 -6.73
C ILE A 74 -13.39 -1.31 -8.10
N ARG A 75 -13.78 -2.16 -9.05
CA ARG A 75 -13.45 -2.01 -10.47
C ARG A 75 -14.63 -1.38 -11.18
N GLU A 76 -14.84 -0.10 -10.96
CA GLU A 76 -15.77 0.67 -11.78
C GLU A 76 -15.02 1.23 -13.01
N THR A 77 -15.77 1.68 -14.02
CA THR A 77 -15.18 2.33 -15.19
C THR A 77 -14.69 3.73 -14.82
N THR A 78 -13.48 3.81 -14.28
CA THR A 78 -12.78 5.09 -14.06
C THR A 78 -11.68 5.30 -15.07
N THR A 79 -11.23 6.53 -15.19
CA THR A 79 -10.08 6.88 -16.02
C THR A 79 -8.76 6.42 -15.39
N TYR A 80 -8.70 6.28 -14.06
CA TYR A 80 -7.48 6.00 -13.32
C TYR A 80 -7.71 4.99 -12.18
N LEU A 81 -6.89 3.94 -12.18
CA LEU A 81 -6.85 2.87 -11.19
C LEU A 81 -5.40 2.64 -10.77
N TRP A 82 -5.18 2.53 -9.47
CA TRP A 82 -3.90 2.18 -8.85
C TRP A 82 -3.94 0.78 -8.28
#